data_AF-A0A3S0DHG6-F1
#
_entry.id   AF-A0A3S0DHG6-F1
#
_cell.length_a   1.000
_cell.length_b   1.000
_cell.length_c   1.000
_cell.angle_alpha   90.00
_cell.angle_beta   90.00
_cell.angle_gamma   90.00
#
_symmetry.space_group_name_H-M   'P 1'
#
loop_
_entity.id
_entity.type
_entity.pdbx_description
1 polymer ?
#
loop_
_entity_poly.entity_id
_entity_poly.type
_entity_poly.pdbx_seq_one_letter_code
_entity_poly.pdbx_strand_id
1 'polypeptide(L)'
;LRKLLNYAEPQGDFFARIPGSEKSQSWPSTEAYVARLIIHRYAMLNILTEEGYPVERMGVMIEEEQGGDIVMAQQREALLGARCKECGNHTVIKKDGCDFCTSCGYVGGCG
;
A
#
# COMPACT_ATOMS: atom_id res chain seq x y z
N LEU A 1 -8.50 -1.03 -7.32
CA LEU A 1 -8.80 -2.36 -7.91
C LEU A 1 -10.28 -2.75 -7.78
N ARG A 2 -10.85 -2.82 -6.57
CA ARG A 2 -12.26 -3.26 -6.39
C ARG A 2 -13.29 -2.46 -7.22
N LYS A 3 -13.12 -1.14 -7.33
CA LYS A 3 -13.98 -0.26 -8.14
C LYS A 3 -14.07 -0.67 -9.62
N LEU A 4 -13.03 -1.32 -10.15
CA LEU A 4 -12.98 -1.76 -11.55
C LEU A 4 -13.69 -3.10 -11.79
N LEU A 5 -14.02 -3.88 -10.75
CA LEU A 5 -14.59 -5.22 -10.90
C LEU A 5 -15.94 -5.24 -11.64
N ASN A 6 -16.68 -4.14 -11.59
CA ASN A 6 -17.98 -3.98 -12.25
C ASN A 6 -17.97 -2.88 -13.31
N TYR A 7 -16.78 -2.41 -13.71
CA TYR A 7 -16.68 -1.40 -14.76
C TYR A 7 -17.05 -2.03 -16.10
N ALA A 8 -18.02 -1.43 -16.80
CA ALA A 8 -18.50 -1.88 -18.09
C ALA A 8 -18.07 -0.85 -19.16
N GLU A 9 -17.04 -1.21 -19.91
CA GLU A 9 -16.58 -0.42 -21.05
C GLU A 9 -17.56 -0.62 -22.23
N PRO A 10 -17.82 0.41 -23.07
CA PRO A 10 -18.65 0.26 -24.25
C PRO A 10 -18.13 -0.86 -25.17
N GLN A 11 -18.96 -1.87 -25.43
CA GLN A 11 -18.63 -3.06 -26.24
C GLN A 11 -17.41 -3.85 -25.72
N GLY A 12 -17.11 -3.75 -24.42
CA GLY A 12 -15.99 -4.44 -23.80
C GLY A 12 -16.35 -5.79 -23.18
N ASP A 13 -17.62 -6.21 -23.24
CA ASP A 13 -18.06 -7.47 -22.65
C ASP A 13 -17.50 -8.67 -23.42
N PHE A 14 -17.05 -9.68 -22.68
CA PHE A 14 -16.46 -10.87 -23.29
C PHE A 14 -16.50 -12.07 -22.35
N PHE A 15 -16.32 -13.26 -22.93
CA PHE A 15 -16.37 -14.52 -22.19
C PHE A 15 -14.97 -15.00 -21.79
N ALA A 16 -14.75 -15.27 -20.51
CA ALA A 16 -13.46 -15.75 -20.01
C ALA A 16 -13.58 -16.63 -18.76
N ARG A 17 -12.51 -17.37 -18.47
CA ARG A 17 -12.43 -18.33 -17.35
C ARG A 17 -12.41 -17.63 -16.00
N ILE A 18 -13.13 -18.18 -15.02
CA ILE A 18 -13.10 -17.69 -13.64
C ILE A 18 -11.77 -18.12 -13.01
N PRO A 19 -10.95 -17.19 -12.47
CA PRO A 19 -9.70 -17.57 -11.82
C PRO A 19 -9.96 -18.53 -10.66
N GLY A 20 -9.22 -19.63 -10.62
CA GLY A 20 -9.38 -20.71 -9.63
C GLY A 20 -10.50 -21.72 -9.94
N SER A 21 -11.27 -21.55 -11.01
CA SER A 21 -12.30 -22.51 -11.44
C SER A 21 -12.00 -23.05 -12.83
N GLU A 22 -12.63 -24.15 -13.23
CA GLU A 22 -12.66 -24.61 -14.63
C GLU A 22 -13.79 -23.98 -15.45
N LYS A 23 -14.72 -23.30 -14.78
CA LYS A 23 -15.86 -22.64 -15.42
C LYS A 23 -15.45 -21.30 -16.04
N SER A 24 -16.21 -20.89 -17.05
CA SER A 24 -16.10 -19.59 -17.69
C SER A 24 -17.43 -18.85 -17.59
N GLN A 25 -17.37 -17.51 -17.59
CA GLN A 25 -18.54 -16.64 -17.52
C GLN A 25 -18.35 -15.41 -18.42
N SER A 26 -19.42 -14.66 -18.65
CA SER A 26 -19.32 -13.33 -19.25
C SER A 26 -18.81 -12.32 -18.23
N TRP A 27 -17.93 -11.42 -18.67
CA TRP A 27 -17.34 -10.33 -17.90
C TRP A 27 -17.73 -8.98 -18.51
N PRO A 28 -17.95 -7.94 -17.70
CA PRO A 28 -18.47 -6.66 -18.16
C PRO A 28 -17.46 -5.83 -18.97
N SER A 29 -16.16 -6.04 -18.76
CA SER A 29 -15.08 -5.40 -19.53
C SER A 29 -13.75 -6.14 -19.37
N THR A 30 -12.81 -5.85 -20.26
CA THR A 30 -11.41 -6.33 -20.14
C THR A 30 -10.76 -5.83 -18.86
N GLU A 31 -10.98 -4.56 -18.50
CA GLU A 31 -10.45 -3.98 -17.25
C GLU A 31 -10.97 -4.70 -16.01
N ALA A 32 -12.27 -5.02 -15.98
CA ALA A 32 -12.88 -5.78 -14.89
C ALA A 32 -12.24 -7.16 -14.73
N TYR A 33 -11.97 -7.85 -15.85
CA TYR A 33 -11.33 -9.15 -15.82
C TYR A 33 -9.87 -9.07 -15.36
N VAL A 34 -9.10 -8.11 -15.88
CA VAL A 34 -7.72 -7.85 -15.43
C VAL A 34 -7.68 -7.53 -13.94
N ALA A 35 -8.59 -6.69 -13.45
CA ALA A 35 -8.69 -6.39 -12.01
C ALA A 35 -8.95 -7.66 -11.17
N ARG A 36 -9.82 -8.56 -11.65
CA ARG A 36 -10.08 -9.85 -10.98
C ARG A 36 -8.83 -10.74 -10.96
N LEU A 37 -8.08 -10.81 -12.06
CA LEU A 37 -6.84 -11.58 -12.14
C LEU A 37 -5.76 -11.04 -11.20
N ILE A 38 -5.61 -9.71 -11.13
CA ILE A 38 -4.66 -9.06 -10.21
C ILE A 38 -5.03 -9.37 -8.76
N ILE A 39 -6.30 -9.23 -8.38
CA ILE A 39 -6.76 -9.56 -7.02
C ILE A 39 -6.48 -11.03 -6.70
N HIS A 40 -6.83 -11.95 -7.60
CA HIS A 40 -6.58 -13.38 -7.39
C HIS A 40 -5.09 -13.69 -7.23
N ARG A 41 -4.23 -13.08 -8.05
CA ARG A 41 -2.77 -13.27 -7.94
C ARG A 41 -2.22 -12.69 -6.65
N TYR A 42 -2.67 -11.50 -6.25
CA TYR A 42 -2.25 -10.87 -5.00
C TYR A 42 -2.79 -11.59 -3.76
N ALA A 43 -3.94 -12.25 -3.86
CA ALA A 43 -4.44 -13.14 -2.82
C ALA A 43 -3.56 -14.37 -2.64
N MET A 44 -3.12 -15.01 -3.72
CA MET A 44 -2.15 -16.12 -3.64
C MET A 44 -0.78 -15.71 -3.06
N LEU A 45 -0.41 -14.43 -3.20
CA LEU A 45 0.81 -13.86 -2.61
C LEU A 45 0.60 -13.33 -1.18
N ASN A 46 -0.61 -13.49 -0.62
CA ASN A 46 -1.00 -13.02 0.71
C ASN A 46 -0.81 -11.49 0.90
N ILE A 47 -0.88 -10.72 -0.20
CA ILE A 47 -0.82 -9.25 -0.18
C ILE A 47 -2.23 -8.68 0.01
N LEU A 48 -3.20 -9.27 -0.70
CA LEU A 48 -4.62 -8.94 -0.60
C LEU A 48 -5.42 -10.17 -0.08
N THR A 49 -6.63 -9.95 0.40
CA THR A 49 -7.64 -10.98 0.60
C THR A 49 -8.30 -11.33 -0.74
N GLU A 50 -9.09 -12.40 -0.79
CA GLU A 50 -9.82 -12.79 -2.02
C GLU A 50 -10.85 -11.74 -2.47
N GLU A 51 -11.33 -10.91 -1.55
CA GLU A 51 -12.23 -9.77 -1.81
C GLU A 51 -11.46 -8.52 -2.27
N GLY A 52 -10.12 -8.54 -2.24
CA GLY A 52 -9.26 -7.45 -2.67
C GLY A 52 -9.02 -6.37 -1.62
N TYR A 53 -9.02 -6.72 -0.32
CA TYR A 53 -8.55 -5.86 0.78
C TYR A 53 -7.11 -6.20 1.15
N PRO A 54 -6.29 -5.25 1.61
CA PRO A 54 -4.93 -5.57 2.05
C PRO A 54 -4.94 -6.43 3.33
N VAL A 55 -4.14 -7.50 3.36
CA VAL A 55 -4.02 -8.41 4.52
C VAL A 55 -3.33 -7.72 5.70
N GLU A 56 -2.31 -6.92 5.40
CA GLU A 56 -1.65 -6.02 6.35
C GLU A 56 -1.85 -4.58 5.91
N ARG A 57 -2.03 -3.65 6.87
CA ARG A 57 -2.06 -2.21 6.58
C ARG A 57 -0.67 -1.75 6.13
N MET A 58 -0.41 -1.85 4.83
CA MET A 58 0.74 -1.21 4.19
C MET A 58 0.61 0.31 4.40
N GLY A 59 1.54 0.87 5.17
CA GLY A 59 1.57 2.27 5.58
C GLY A 59 1.93 3.25 4.46
N VAL A 60 1.16 3.25 3.39
CA VAL A 60 1.23 4.29 2.35
C VAL A 60 0.04 5.22 2.57
N MET A 61 0.30 6.29 3.33
CA MET A 61 -0.41 7.58 3.41
C MET A 61 -1.91 7.60 3.03
N ILE A 62 -2.73 7.79 4.08
CA ILE A 62 -4.11 8.32 4.20
C ILE A 62 -4.36 9.52 3.22
N GLU A 63 -5.51 9.86 2.61
CA GLU A 63 -6.97 9.69 2.79
C GLU A 63 -7.64 9.66 1.37
N GLU A 64 -8.80 9.05 1.11
CA GLU A 64 -10.12 9.64 1.41
C GLU A 64 -11.03 8.71 2.22
N GLU A 65 -11.66 9.30 3.23
CA GLU A 65 -12.67 8.73 4.11
C GLU A 65 -13.89 8.19 3.35
N GLN A 66 -14.36 7.00 3.74
CA GLN A 66 -15.76 6.75 4.09
C GLN A 66 -15.98 5.28 4.50
N GLY A 67 -16.26 5.07 5.79
CA GLY A 67 -17.05 3.92 6.27
C GLY A 67 -16.38 2.94 7.23
N GLY A 68 -16.36 3.30 8.53
CA GLY A 68 -16.58 2.38 9.66
C GLY A 68 -15.49 1.38 10.02
N ASP A 69 -14.58 1.76 10.93
CA ASP A 69 -14.64 1.35 12.34
C ASP A 69 -13.38 1.82 13.08
N ILE A 70 -13.61 2.54 14.18
CA ILE A 70 -12.60 3.15 15.04
C ILE A 70 -12.33 2.17 16.19
N VAL A 71 -11.16 1.52 16.22
CA VAL A 71 -10.39 1.08 17.41
C VAL A 71 -9.18 0.28 16.92
N MET A 72 -7.92 0.42 17.34
CA MET A 72 -7.31 1.12 18.46
C MET A 72 -5.96 1.73 18.04
N ALA A 73 -5.63 2.83 18.72
CA ALA A 73 -4.33 3.45 18.75
C ALA A 73 -3.22 2.44 19.12
N GLN A 74 -2.37 2.13 18.15
CA GLN A 74 -0.95 1.98 18.46
C GLN A 74 -0.26 3.13 17.76
N GLN A 75 -0.09 4.22 18.52
CA GLN A 75 1.03 5.12 18.31
C GLN A 75 2.29 4.27 18.31
N ARG A 76 2.68 3.77 17.14
CA ARG A 76 4.10 3.70 16.84
C ARG A 76 4.50 5.17 16.81
N GLU A 77 5.04 5.65 17.92
CA GLU A 77 5.97 6.76 17.89
C GLU A 77 6.94 6.39 16.76
N ALA A 78 6.72 6.99 15.59
CA ALA A 78 7.72 6.97 14.55
C ALA A 78 8.96 7.51 15.26
N LEU A 79 10.00 6.67 15.35
CA LEU A 79 11.33 7.07 15.80
C LEU A 79 11.86 8.08 14.78
N LEU A 80 11.25 9.26 14.74
CA LEU A 80 11.66 10.42 13.99
C LEU A 80 12.98 10.82 14.64
N GLY A 81 14.06 10.78 13.86
CA GLY A 81 15.35 11.27 14.33
C GLY A 81 15.25 12.74 14.73
N ALA A 82 16.26 13.23 15.44
CA ALA A 82 16.29 14.65 15.78
C ALA A 82 16.34 15.51 14.50
N ARG A 83 15.86 16.76 14.60
CA ARG A 83 15.90 17.72 13.48
C ARG A 83 17.35 18.13 13.20
N CYS A 84 17.78 17.98 11.97
CA CYS A 84 19.09 18.47 11.52
C CYS A 84 19.11 20.01 11.50
N LYS A 85 20.19 20.62 12.00
CA LYS A 85 20.37 22.08 12.00
C LYS A 85 20.69 22.65 10.61
N GLU A 86 21.23 21.84 9.71
CA GLU A 86 21.61 22.24 8.35
C GLU A 86 20.42 22.10 7.37
N CYS A 87 19.86 20.90 7.26
CA CYS A 87 18.84 20.60 6.24
C CYS A 87 17.41 20.58 6.78
N GLY A 88 17.21 20.70 8.09
CA GLY A 88 15.88 20.74 8.71
C GLY A 88 15.13 19.40 8.72
N ASN A 89 15.69 18.32 8.17
CA ASN A 89 15.04 17.01 8.15
C ASN A 89 15.16 16.26 9.49
N HIS A 90 14.15 15.46 9.86
CA HIS A 90 14.09 14.71 11.12
C HIS A 90 14.78 13.35 11.02
N THR A 91 16.06 13.37 10.61
CA THR A 91 16.84 12.18 10.24
C THR A 91 18.24 12.15 10.85
N VAL A 92 18.45 12.89 11.94
CA VAL A 92 19.70 12.79 12.72
C VAL A 92 19.64 11.55 13.60
N ILE A 93 20.67 10.71 13.47
CA ILE A 93 20.91 9.49 14.25
C ILE A 93 22.26 9.58 14.94
N LYS A 94 22.46 8.88 16.07
CA LYS A 94 23.78 8.79 16.69
C LYS A 94 24.54 7.62 16.05
N LYS A 95 25.60 7.91 15.30
CA LYS A 95 26.45 6.93 14.63
C LYS A 95 27.89 7.12 15.12
N ASP A 96 28.49 6.05 15.65
CA ASP A 96 29.88 6.03 16.13
C ASP A 96 30.20 7.09 17.23
N GLY A 97 29.19 7.43 18.06
CA GLY A 97 29.32 8.46 19.10
C GLY A 97 29.09 9.90 18.63
N CYS A 98 28.83 10.10 17.33
CA CYS A 98 28.59 11.40 16.72
C CYS A 98 27.13 11.54 16.27
N ASP A 99 26.61 12.76 16.27
CA ASP A 99 25.35 13.06 15.58
C ASP A 99 25.57 13.01 14.06
N PHE A 100 24.85 12.16 13.34
CA PHE A 100 24.95 11.99 11.88
C PHE A 100 23.59 12.16 11.21
N CYS A 101 23.47 13.06 10.24
CA CYS A 101 22.26 13.19 9.43
C CYS A 101 22.33 12.30 8.19
N THR A 102 21.40 11.35 8.06
CA THR A 102 21.35 10.44 6.91
C THR A 102 20.90 11.12 5.61
N SER A 103 20.34 12.32 5.68
CA SER A 103 19.81 13.03 4.49
C SER A 103 20.82 13.98 3.84
N CYS A 104 21.67 14.65 4.62
CA CYS A 104 22.67 15.59 4.09
C CYS A 104 24.12 15.23 4.44
N GLY A 105 24.35 14.21 5.26
CA GLY A 105 25.69 13.78 5.67
C GLY A 105 26.33 14.66 6.75
N TYR A 106 25.58 15.58 7.38
CA TYR A 106 26.08 16.41 8.47
C TYR A 106 26.58 15.54 9.66
N VAL A 107 27.76 15.87 10.19
CA VAL A 107 28.35 15.27 11.39
C VAL A 107 28.43 16.36 12.48
N GLY A 108 27.75 16.14 13.60
CA GLY A 108 27.72 17.03 14.75
C GLY A 108 28.65 16.61 15.88
N GLY A 109 28.31 16.97 17.11
CA GLY A 109 29.15 16.73 18.29
C GLY A 109 29.46 15.25 18.48
N CYS A 110 30.75 14.94 18.57
CA CYS A 110 31.28 13.61 18.86
C CYS A 110 31.61 13.52 20.36
N GLY A 111 30.87 12.70 21.10
CA GLY A 111 30.95 12.61 22.57
C GLY A 111 30.19 11.42 23.15
#